data_AF-A0A4U0F8B5-F1
#
_entry.id   AF-A0A4U0F8B5-F1
#
_cell.length_a   1.000
_cell.length_b   1.000
_cell.length_c   1.000
_cell.angle_alpha   90.00
_cell.angle_beta   90.00
_cell.angle_gamma   90.00
#
_symmetry.space_group_name_H-M   'P 1'
#
loop_
_entity.id
_entity.type
_entity.pdbx_description
1 polymer ?
#
loop_
_entity_poly.entity_id
_entity_poly.type
_entity_poly.pdbx_seq_one_letter_code
_entity_poly.pdbx_strand_id
1 'polypeptide(L)'
;MLKFLAKWVLNASVVALLLYHYVAGITLLTALLVSTIFTVVAYFVGDQLILRASNNTVATLADAGLSILYLWMLRYFLGWDLSAGEILMISAILGLMEWIIHRYILKPDTFVIDPTK
;
A
#
# COMPACT_ATOMS: atom_id res chain seq x y z
N MET A 1 -2.43 10.06 12.52
CA MET A 1 -0.99 9.75 12.52
C MET A 1 -0.71 8.25 12.67
N LEU A 2 -1.26 7.56 13.68
CA LEU A 2 -1.02 6.11 13.86
C LEU A 2 -1.43 5.25 12.65
N LYS A 3 -2.59 5.54 12.03
CA LYS A 3 -3.08 4.84 10.81
C LYS A 3 -2.05 4.92 9.66
N PHE A 4 -1.49 6.11 9.43
CA PHE A 4 -0.45 6.33 8.44
C PHE A 4 0.83 5.55 8.77
N LEU A 5 1.29 5.58 10.02
CA LEU A 5 2.50 4.87 10.42
C LEU A 5 2.35 3.35 10.25
N ALA A 6 1.20 2.79 10.62
CA ALA A 6 0.90 1.36 10.44
C ALA A 6 0.91 0.98 8.94
N LYS A 7 0.28 1.79 8.09
CA LYS A 7 0.31 1.60 6.64
C LYS A 7 1.72 1.72 6.07
N TRP A 8 2.49 2.71 6.52
CA TRP A 8 3.88 2.89 6.10
C TRP A 8 4.75 1.68 6.45
N VAL A 9 4.66 1.15 7.67
CA VAL A 9 5.43 -0.04 8.07
C VAL A 9 5.08 -1.24 7.21
N LEU A 10 3.79 -1.47 6.93
CA LEU A 10 3.33 -2.56 6.07
C LEU A 10 3.79 -2.38 4.62
N ASN A 11 3.58 -1.19 4.06
CA ASN A 11 3.95 -0.93 2.67
C ASN A 11 5.47 -0.96 2.49
N ALA A 12 6.23 -0.48 3.48
CA ALA A 12 7.68 -0.61 3.50
C ALA A 12 8.13 -2.06 3.62
N SER A 13 7.53 -2.88 4.50
CA SER A 13 7.91 -4.28 4.64
C SER A 13 7.58 -5.11 3.39
N VAL A 14 6.48 -4.81 2.70
CA VAL A 14 6.13 -5.52 1.46
C VAL A 14 6.90 -4.96 0.26
N VAL A 15 6.68 -3.69 -0.08
CA VAL A 15 7.19 -3.10 -1.32
C VAL A 15 8.71 -2.97 -1.29
N ALA A 16 9.30 -2.48 -0.18
CA ALA A 16 10.75 -2.29 -0.16
C ALA A 16 11.51 -3.61 -0.14
N LEU A 17 11.07 -4.60 0.64
CA LEU A 17 11.75 -5.89 0.71
C LEU A 17 11.62 -6.69 -0.59
N LEU A 18 10.43 -6.69 -1.21
CA LEU A 18 10.26 -7.40 -2.48
C LEU A 18 10.96 -6.69 -3.63
N LEU A 19 10.98 -5.35 -3.68
CA LEU A 19 11.81 -4.64 -4.65
C LEU A 19 13.29 -4.92 -4.44
N TYR A 20 13.77 -4.92 -3.19
CA TYR A 20 15.14 -5.28 -2.86
C TYR A 20 15.51 -6.71 -3.30
N HIS A 21 14.53 -7.62 -3.28
CA HIS A 21 14.72 -8.98 -3.75
C HIS A 21 14.72 -9.11 -5.28
N TYR A 22 13.77 -8.48 -5.98
CA TYR A 22 13.57 -8.67 -7.42
C TYR A 22 14.44 -7.75 -8.29
N VAL A 23 14.73 -6.53 -7.85
CA VAL A 23 15.48 -5.56 -8.65
C VAL A 23 16.97 -5.68 -8.35
N ALA A 24 17.72 -6.30 -9.25
CA ALA A 24 19.16 -6.45 -9.11
C ALA A 24 19.87 -5.10 -8.97
N GLY A 25 20.69 -4.96 -7.91
CA GLY A 25 21.48 -3.76 -7.66
C GLY A 25 20.74 -2.58 -7.03
N ILE A 26 19.44 -2.73 -6.69
CA ILE A 26 18.73 -1.69 -5.93
C ILE A 26 19.29 -1.61 -4.50
N THR A 27 19.49 -0.38 -4.01
CA THR A 27 19.87 -0.18 -2.61
C THR A 27 18.64 -0.24 -1.71
N LEU A 28 18.79 -0.71 -0.47
CA LEU A 28 17.72 -0.70 0.52
C LEU A 28 17.13 0.70 0.73
N LEU A 29 17.98 1.74 0.71
CA LEU A 29 17.53 3.13 0.83
C LEU A 29 16.61 3.53 -0.34
N THR A 30 16.97 3.15 -1.58
CA THR A 30 16.13 3.44 -2.76
C THR A 30 14.79 2.71 -2.66
N ALA A 31 14.80 1.44 -2.26
CA ALA A 31 13.58 0.65 -2.08
C ALA A 31 12.67 1.25 -1.00
N LEU A 32 13.24 1.74 0.12
CA LEU A 32 12.50 2.41 1.20
C LEU A 32 11.95 3.78 0.77
N LEU A 33 12.69 4.55 -0.03
CA LEU A 33 12.19 5.82 -0.57
C LEU A 33 11.01 5.58 -1.51
N VAL A 34 11.12 4.57 -2.37
CA VAL A 34 10.06 4.17 -3.30
C VAL A 34 8.81 3.69 -2.58
N SER A 35 8.95 2.85 -1.54
CA SER A 35 7.81 2.43 -0.73
C SER A 35 7.20 3.56 0.09
N THR A 36 8.01 4.53 0.52
CA THR A 36 7.54 5.72 1.25
C THR A 36 6.69 6.61 0.33
N ILE A 37 7.17 6.92 -0.87
CA ILE A 37 6.41 7.70 -1.85
C ILE A 37 5.09 7.01 -2.18
N PHE A 38 5.14 5.70 -2.42
CA PHE A 38 3.92 4.91 -2.65
C PHE A 38 2.95 5.00 -1.47
N THR A 39 3.42 4.81 -0.25
CA THR A 39 2.60 4.92 0.97
C THR A 39 1.90 6.27 1.05
N VAL A 40 2.60 7.36 0.77
CA VAL A 40 2.00 8.70 0.80
C VAL A 40 0.84 8.79 -0.18
N VAL A 41 1.03 8.34 -1.43
CA VAL A 41 -0.02 8.37 -2.45
C VAL A 41 -1.18 7.45 -2.07
N ALA A 42 -0.92 6.20 -1.68
CA ALA A 42 -1.93 5.23 -1.27
C ALA A 42 -2.71 5.69 -0.03
N TYR A 43 -2.06 6.33 0.93
CA TYR A 43 -2.75 6.88 2.10
C TYR A 43 -3.73 7.99 1.71
N PHE A 44 -3.32 8.92 0.85
CA PHE A 44 -4.22 9.99 0.44
C PHE A 44 -5.33 9.48 -0.49
N VAL A 45 -4.98 8.70 -1.50
CA VAL A 45 -5.93 8.22 -2.52
C VAL A 45 -6.81 7.09 -1.98
N GLY A 46 -6.21 6.00 -1.50
CA GLY A 46 -6.92 4.86 -0.93
C GLY A 46 -7.61 5.20 0.38
N ASP A 47 -6.84 5.50 1.43
CA ASP A 47 -7.41 5.60 2.79
C ASP A 47 -8.21 6.89 3.04
N GLN A 48 -7.78 8.03 2.50
CA GLN A 48 -8.45 9.30 2.79
C GLN A 48 -9.58 9.61 1.81
N LEU A 49 -9.49 9.23 0.54
CA LEU A 49 -10.54 9.50 -0.44
C LEU A 49 -11.44 8.28 -0.63
N ILE A 50 -10.89 7.16 -1.13
CA ILE A 50 -11.69 6.01 -1.56
C ILE A 50 -12.36 5.33 -0.36
N LEU A 51 -11.63 5.07 0.72
CA LEU A 51 -12.16 4.39 1.90
C LEU A 51 -13.30 5.19 2.55
N ARG A 52 -13.19 6.52 2.61
CA ARG A 52 -14.24 7.40 3.16
C ARG A 52 -15.49 7.44 2.29
N ALA A 53 -15.33 7.27 0.99
CA ALA A 53 -16.44 7.27 0.02
C ALA A 53 -17.03 5.87 -0.23
N SER A 54 -16.40 4.80 0.27
CA SER A 54 -16.78 3.43 -0.07
C SER A 54 -16.66 2.46 1.13
N ASN A 55 -15.83 1.43 1.02
CA ASN A 55 -15.60 0.41 2.05
C ASN A 55 -14.15 -0.13 1.97
N ASN A 56 -13.76 -0.90 2.98
CA ASN A 56 -12.42 -1.49 3.09
C ASN A 56 -12.00 -2.26 1.83
N THR A 57 -12.87 -3.11 1.29
CA THR A 57 -12.55 -3.94 0.12
C THR A 57 -12.26 -3.09 -1.12
N VAL A 58 -13.08 -2.07 -1.37
CA VAL A 58 -12.90 -1.17 -2.52
C VAL A 58 -11.61 -0.36 -2.38
N ALA A 59 -11.33 0.16 -1.19
CA ALA A 59 -10.08 0.88 -0.92
C ALA A 59 -8.85 -0.01 -1.16
N THR A 60 -8.87 -1.24 -0.66
CA THR A 60 -7.75 -2.17 -0.84
C THR A 60 -7.55 -2.60 -2.30
N LEU A 61 -8.63 -2.82 -3.06
CA LEU A 61 -8.50 -3.08 -4.50
C LEU A 61 -7.94 -1.88 -5.25
N ALA A 62 -8.30 -0.66 -4.83
CA ALA A 62 -7.73 0.55 -5.39
C ALA A 62 -6.25 0.71 -5.07
N ASP A 63 -5.82 0.42 -3.84
CA ASP A 63 -4.41 0.46 -3.46
C ASP A 63 -3.58 -0.61 -4.19
N ALA A 64 -4.13 -1.82 -4.36
CA ALA A 64 -3.52 -2.86 -5.20
C ALA A 64 -3.37 -2.38 -6.65
N GLY A 65 -4.43 -1.82 -7.25
CA GLY A 65 -4.36 -1.24 -8.61
C GLY A 65 -3.37 -0.09 -8.72
N LEU A 66 -3.33 0.80 -7.73
CA LEU A 66 -2.38 1.90 -7.64
C LEU A 66 -0.94 1.38 -7.57
N SER A 67 -0.70 0.29 -6.83
CA SER A 67 0.63 -0.33 -6.73
C SER A 67 1.10 -0.94 -8.05
N ILE A 68 0.19 -1.58 -8.82
CA ILE A 68 0.50 -2.07 -10.16
C ILE A 68 0.94 -0.92 -11.06
N LEU A 69 0.12 0.14 -11.14
CA LEU A 69 0.42 1.30 -11.97
C LEU A 69 1.74 1.98 -11.55
N TYR A 70 1.95 2.15 -10.24
CA TYR A 70 3.15 2.76 -9.69
C TYR A 70 4.41 1.97 -10.02
N LEU A 71 4.43 0.67 -9.76
CA LEU A 71 5.57 -0.19 -10.04
C LEU A 71 5.83 -0.33 -11.54
N TRP A 72 4.78 -0.31 -12.37
CA TRP A 72 4.91 -0.32 -13.82
C TRP A 72 5.59 0.96 -14.35
N MET A 73 5.18 2.12 -13.82
CA MET A 73 5.84 3.40 -14.14
C MET A 73 7.31 3.36 -13.73
N LEU A 74 7.63 2.89 -12.52
CA LEU A 74 9.01 2.80 -12.06
C LEU A 74 9.85 1.85 -12.90
N ARG A 75 9.30 0.68 -13.28
CA ARG A 75 9.95 -0.24 -14.23
C ARG A 75 10.34 0.50 -15.51
N TYR A 76 9.42 1.26 -16.10
CA TYR A 76 9.64 1.98 -17.34
C TYR A 76 10.65 3.13 -17.20
N PHE A 77 10.48 4.00 -16.19
CA PHE A 77 11.30 5.21 -16.04
C PHE A 77 12.68 4.95 -15.45
N LEU A 78 12.82 3.95 -14.58
CA LEU A 78 14.10 3.61 -13.93
C LEU A 78 14.82 2.44 -14.62
N GLY A 79 14.23 1.86 -15.67
CA GLY A 79 14.82 0.75 -16.42
C GLY A 79 15.01 -0.51 -15.58
N TRP A 80 14.18 -0.72 -14.55
CA TRP A 80 14.28 -1.89 -13.69
C TRP A 80 13.81 -3.14 -14.41
N ASP A 81 14.52 -4.26 -14.21
CA ASP A 81 14.12 -5.55 -14.75
C ASP A 81 13.07 -6.25 -13.86
N LEU A 82 11.99 -5.54 -13.55
CA LEU A 82 10.86 -6.07 -12.77
C LEU A 82 9.74 -6.60 -13.68
N SER A 83 9.62 -7.90 -13.87
CA SER A 83 8.64 -8.52 -14.76
C SER A 83 7.19 -8.20 -14.37
N ALA A 84 6.26 -8.36 -15.31
CA ALA A 84 4.83 -8.18 -15.03
C ALA A 84 4.33 -9.13 -13.93
N GLY A 85 4.86 -10.36 -13.89
CA GLY A 85 4.51 -11.34 -12.85
C GLY A 85 4.97 -10.88 -11.46
N GLU A 86 6.15 -10.30 -11.34
CA GLU A 86 6.67 -9.76 -10.07
C GLU A 86 5.87 -8.54 -9.61
N ILE A 87 5.52 -7.63 -10.53
CA ILE A 87 4.65 -6.48 -10.22
C ILE A 87 3.31 -6.96 -9.66
N LEU A 88 2.67 -7.93 -10.33
CA LEU A 88 1.40 -8.50 -9.88
C LEU A 88 1.54 -9.21 -8.53
N MET A 89 2.64 -9.94 -8.31
CA MET A 89 2.92 -10.62 -7.04
C MET A 89 3.05 -9.61 -5.89
N ILE A 90 3.87 -8.57 -6.05
CA ILE A 90 4.04 -7.50 -5.04
C ILE A 90 2.70 -6.86 -4.72
N SER A 91 1.93 -6.53 -5.77
CA SER A 91 0.64 -5.85 -5.64
C SER A 91 -0.42 -6.73 -4.96
N ALA A 92 -0.42 -8.04 -5.25
CA ALA A 92 -1.32 -9.00 -4.62
C ALA A 92 -1.00 -9.19 -3.13
N ILE A 93 0.29 -9.32 -2.78
CA ILE A 93 0.73 -9.42 -1.37
C ILE A 93 0.38 -8.14 -0.62
N LEU A 94 0.66 -6.98 -1.21
CA LEU A 94 0.33 -5.67 -0.63
C LEU A 94 -1.18 -5.58 -0.36
N GLY A 95 -2.02 -5.83 -1.36
CA GLY A 95 -3.48 -5.78 -1.19
C GLY A 95 -3.98 -6.77 -0.14
N LEU A 96 -3.46 -7.99 -0.10
CA LEU A 96 -3.82 -8.95 0.96
C LEU A 96 -3.46 -8.43 2.36
N MET A 97 -2.26 -7.87 2.52
CA MET A 97 -1.79 -7.34 3.80
C MET A 97 -2.60 -6.10 4.22
N GLU A 98 -2.89 -5.18 3.30
CA GLU A 98 -3.72 -4.00 3.57
C GLU A 98 -5.15 -4.39 3.96
N TRP A 99 -5.73 -5.38 3.27
CA TRP A 99 -7.06 -5.88 3.61
C TRP A 99 -7.10 -6.41 5.05
N ILE A 100 -6.08 -7.16 5.48
CA ILE A 100 -5.95 -7.64 6.86
C ILE A 100 -5.88 -6.46 7.83
N ILE A 101 -5.05 -5.45 7.56
CA ILE A 101 -4.92 -4.29 8.45
C ILE A 101 -6.23 -3.51 8.58
N HIS A 102 -6.92 -3.22 7.46
CA HIS A 102 -8.20 -2.52 7.51
C HIS A 102 -9.29 -3.32 8.20
N ARG A 103 -9.28 -4.65 8.09
CA ARG A 103 -10.30 -5.50 8.69
C ARG A 103 -10.10 -5.71 10.19
N TYR A 104 -8.86 -5.93 10.63
CA TYR A 104 -8.59 -6.41 11.99
C TYR A 104 -7.94 -5.37 12.90
N ILE A 105 -7.15 -4.44 12.36
CA ILE A 105 -6.34 -3.50 13.17
C ILE A 105 -6.96 -2.10 13.15
N LEU A 106 -7.26 -1.57 11.97
CA LEU A 106 -7.78 -0.23 11.78
C LEU A 106 -9.30 -0.26 11.62
N LYS A 107 -10.02 -0.52 12.72
CA LYS A 107 -11.49 -0.40 12.71
C LYS A 107 -11.89 1.06 12.40
N PRO A 108 -12.95 1.28 11.60
CA PRO A 108 -13.63 2.57 11.61
C PRO A 108 -14.06 2.85 13.05
N ASP A 109 -13.78 4.05 13.55
CA ASP A 109 -14.29 4.51 14.83
C ASP A 109 -15.82 4.55 14.70
N THR A 110 -16.49 3.46 15.07
CA THR A 110 -17.94 3.47 15.24
C THR A 110 -18.18 4.39 16.42
N PHE A 111 -18.55 5.64 16.13
CA PHE A 111 -19.19 6.51 17.10
C PHE A 111 -20.45 5.79 17.58
N VAL A 112 -20.30 5.02 18.66
CA VAL A 112 -21.43 4.68 19.51
C VAL A 112 -21.79 5.99 20.18
N ILE A 113 -22.68 6.76 19.55
CA ILE A 113 -23.50 7.71 20.30
C ILE A 113 -24.38 6.80 21.16
N ASP A 114 -24.03 6.67 22.43
CA ASP A 114 -24.96 6.16 23.44
C ASP A 114 -26.00 7.26 23.65
N PRO A 115 -27.26 7.11 23.19
CA PRO A 115 -28.28 8.13 23.35
C PRO A 115 -28.87 8.16 24.78
N THR A 116 -28.29 7.42 25.74
CA THR A 116 -28.88 7.21 27.08
C THR A 116 -28.03 7.69 28.26
N LYS A 117 -27.02 8.54 28.03
CA LYS A 117 -26.35 9.30 29.10
C LYS A 117 -26.53 10.81 28.93
#